data_AF-A0A7C2NS21-F1
#
_entry.id   AF-A0A7C2NS21-F1
#
_cell.length_a   1.000
_cell.length_b   1.000
_cell.length_c   1.000
_cell.angle_alpha   90.00
_cell.angle_beta   90.00
_cell.angle_gamma   90.00
#
_symmetry.space_group_name_H-M   'P 1'
#
loop_
_entity.id
_entity.type
_entity.pdbx_description
1 polymer ?
#
loop_
_entity_poly.entity_id
_entity_poly.type
_entity_poly.pdbx_seq_one_letter_code
_entity_poly.pdbx_strand_id
1 'polypeptide(L)'
;MIETIISRNLPDEFSGTYDMTGVQNIRRYRFQKIDENKTMYISESEFQFKGVMKWMEIMSFAFKKQTMKFMENFKQFVENEK
;
A
#
# COMPACT_ATOMS: atom_id res chain seq x y z
N MET A 1 -0.70 -14.69 9.01
CA MET A 1 0.05 -13.58 8.38
C MET A 1 0.71 -12.80 9.50
N ILE A 2 1.97 -12.43 9.35
CA ILE A 2 2.71 -11.59 10.32
C ILE A 2 2.96 -10.24 9.66
N GLU A 3 2.60 -9.16 10.34
CA GLU A 3 2.94 -7.79 9.93
C GLU A 3 4.18 -7.33 10.71
N THR A 4 5.15 -6.75 10.00
CA THR A 4 6.32 -6.12 10.60
C THR A 4 6.43 -4.69 10.10
N ILE A 5 6.35 -3.72 11.03
CA ILE A 5 6.56 -2.31 10.71
C ILE A 5 8.07 -2.09 10.57
N ILE A 6 8.51 -1.61 9.41
CA ILE A 6 9.92 -1.31 9.10
C ILE A 6 10.23 0.15 9.43
N SER A 7 9.35 1.07 9.02
CA SER A 7 9.50 2.50 9.25
C SER A 7 8.17 3.12 9.65
N ARG A 8 8.20 3.98 10.67
CA ARG A 8 7.06 4.78 11.12
C ARG A 8 7.50 6.23 11.29
N ASN A 9 7.74 6.88 10.16
CA ASN A 9 8.21 8.26 10.06
C ASN A 9 7.29 9.08 9.13
N LEU A 10 6.01 9.16 9.47
CA LEU A 10 5.06 9.98 8.71
C LEU A 10 5.40 11.48 8.87
N PRO A 11 5.25 12.31 7.83
CA PRO A 11 4.65 11.98 6.52
C PRO A 11 5.61 11.33 5.52
N ASP A 12 6.91 11.29 5.81
CA ASP A 12 7.97 10.94 4.84
C ASP A 12 7.96 9.45 4.46
N GLU A 13 7.74 8.56 5.42
CA GLU A 13 7.66 7.12 5.19
C GLU A 13 6.86 6.39 6.27
N PHE A 14 5.93 5.55 5.83
CA PHE A 14 5.41 4.44 6.62
C PHE A 14 5.56 3.17 5.79
N SER A 15 6.31 2.19 6.30
CA SER A 15 6.59 0.96 5.56
C SER A 15 6.58 -0.26 6.45
N GLY A 16 6.27 -1.40 5.84
CA GLY A 16 6.20 -2.68 6.53
C GLY A 16 6.13 -3.86 5.57
N THR A 17 6.36 -5.05 6.12
CA THR A 17 6.15 -6.32 5.43
C THR A 17 4.94 -7.04 5.98
N TYR A 18 4.28 -7.80 5.12
CA TYR A 18 3.24 -8.76 5.47
C TYR A 18 3.69 -10.13 4.95
N ASP A 19 4.01 -11.00 5.89
CA ASP A 19 4.60 -12.30 5.62
C ASP A 19 3.55 -13.42 5.75
N MET A 20 3.43 -14.22 4.69
CA MET A 20 2.54 -15.38 4.59
C MET A 20 3.25 -16.53 3.89
N THR A 21 2.74 -17.75 4.06
CA THR A 21 3.30 -18.93 3.36
C THR A 21 3.23 -18.73 1.85
N GLY A 22 4.40 -18.63 1.19
CA GLY A 22 4.50 -18.49 -0.27
C GLY A 22 4.37 -17.07 -0.81
N VAL A 23 4.17 -16.04 0.02
CA VAL A 23 4.15 -14.64 -0.42
C VAL A 23 4.63 -13.69 0.68
N GLN A 24 5.51 -12.76 0.30
CA GLN A 24 5.84 -11.60 1.11
C GLN A 24 5.35 -10.34 0.38
N ASN A 25 4.60 -9.49 1.08
CA ASN A 25 4.15 -8.21 0.55
C ASN A 25 4.87 -7.08 1.28
N ILE A 26 5.60 -6.26 0.54
CA ILE A 26 6.30 -5.09 1.05
C ILE A 26 5.48 -3.85 0.67
N ARG A 27 5.09 -3.08 1.68
CA ARG A 27 4.29 -1.86 1.50
C ARG A 27 5.07 -0.65 1.95
N ARG A 28 5.00 0.42 1.16
CA ARG A 28 5.57 1.72 1.50
C ARG A 28 4.56 2.80 1.16
N TYR A 29 4.38 3.74 2.07
CA TYR A 29 3.46 4.85 1.95
C TYR A 29 4.17 6.14 2.32
N ARG A 30 3.86 7.22 1.61
CA ARG A 30 4.35 8.56 1.94
C ARG A 30 3.33 9.61 1.52
N PHE A 31 3.39 10.76 2.18
CA PHE A 31 2.58 11.91 1.88
C PHE A 31 3.49 13.06 1.47
N GLN A 32 3.23 13.64 0.30
CA GLN A 32 3.97 14.78 -0.19
C GLN A 32 3.04 15.98 -0.30
N LYS A 33 3.46 17.13 0.24
CA LYS A 33 2.72 18.38 0.07
C LYS A 33 2.73 18.77 -1.41
N ILE A 34 1.56 19.02 -1.98
CA ILE A 34 1.43 19.63 -3.32
C ILE A 34 1.32 21.15 -3.16
N ASP A 35 0.41 21.60 -2.29
CA ASP A 35 0.19 23.00 -1.93
C ASP A 35 -0.37 23.10 -0.49
N GLU A 36 -0.84 24.27 -0.07
CA GLU A 36 -1.37 24.49 1.29
C GLU A 36 -2.60 23.63 1.63
N ASN A 37 -3.37 23.19 0.63
CA ASN A 37 -4.63 22.49 0.81
C ASN A 37 -4.66 21.12 0.12
N LYS A 38 -3.55 20.67 -0.49
CA LYS A 38 -3.47 19.41 -1.21
C LYS A 38 -2.25 18.59 -0.84
N THR A 39 -2.49 17.30 -0.65
CA THR A 39 -1.46 16.29 -0.37
C THR A 39 -1.51 15.17 -1.39
N MET A 40 -0.36 14.79 -1.91
CA MET A 40 -0.19 13.59 -2.72
C MET A 40 0.02 12.39 -1.81
N TYR A 41 -0.91 11.44 -1.84
CA TYR A 41 -0.74 10.15 -1.17
C TYR A 41 -0.14 9.14 -2.15
N ILE A 42 1.07 8.66 -1.84
CA ILE A 42 1.80 7.70 -2.67
C ILE A 42 1.83 6.36 -1.93
N SER A 43 1.35 5.30 -2.59
CA SER A 43 1.37 3.92 -2.09
C SER A 43 2.12 3.03 -3.07
N GLU A 44 3.19 2.40 -2.58
CA GLU A 44 3.97 1.40 -3.31
C GLU A 44 3.73 0.01 -2.70
N SER A 45 3.69 -0.99 -3.55
CA SER A 45 3.45 -2.38 -3.16
C SER A 45 4.31 -3.30 -4.01
N GLU A 46 5.06 -4.16 -3.35
CA GLU A 46 5.90 -5.16 -3.98
C GLU A 46 5.49 -6.53 -3.44
N PHE A 47 5.12 -7.45 -4.33
CA PHE A 47 4.74 -8.80 -3.97
C PHE A 47 5.81 -9.77 -4.44
N GLN A 48 6.41 -10.48 -3.50
CA GLN A 48 7.41 -11.51 -3.76
C GLN A 48 6.76 -12.88 -3.57
N PHE A 49 6.37 -13.51 -4.67
CA PHE A 49 5.73 -14.82 -4.68
C PHE A 49 6.74 -15.97 -4.79
N LYS A 50 6.48 -17.09 -4.11
CA LYS A 50 7.31 -18.30 -4.13
C LYS A 50 6.47 -19.54 -4.38
N GLY A 51 7.08 -20.56 -5.00
CA GLY A 51 6.42 -21.84 -5.29
C GLY A 51 5.18 -21.70 -6.16
N VAL A 52 4.10 -22.41 -5.78
CA VAL A 52 2.81 -22.37 -6.49
C VAL A 52 2.17 -20.98 -6.51
N MET A 53 2.52 -20.09 -5.58
CA MET A 53 1.96 -18.73 -5.54
C MET A 53 2.48 -17.83 -6.67
N LYS A 54 3.52 -18.22 -7.41
CA LYS A 54 3.97 -17.46 -8.60
C LYS A 54 2.89 -17.27 -9.65
N TRP A 55 1.94 -18.22 -9.75
CA TRP A 55 0.79 -18.08 -10.65
C TRP A 55 -0.10 -16.86 -10.30
N MET A 56 -0.03 -16.36 -9.07
CA MET A 56 -0.75 -15.16 -8.64
C MET A 56 -0.21 -13.87 -9.28
N GLU A 57 0.99 -13.87 -9.87
CA GLU A 57 1.53 -12.72 -10.60
C GLU A 57 0.62 -12.28 -11.76
N ILE A 58 -0.13 -13.23 -12.34
CA ILE A 58 -1.11 -12.99 -13.42
C ILE A 58 -2.28 -12.11 -12.91
N MET A 59 -2.55 -12.10 -11.60
CA MET A 59 -3.58 -11.27 -10.98
C MET A 59 -3.06 -9.91 -10.46
N SER A 60 -1.84 -9.51 -10.81
CA SER A 60 -1.26 -8.21 -10.47
C SER A 60 -2.18 -7.02 -10.77
N PHE A 61 -2.93 -7.10 -11.89
CA PHE A 61 -3.93 -6.09 -12.24
C PHE A 61 -5.05 -5.96 -11.21
N ALA A 62 -5.55 -7.08 -10.68
CA ALA A 62 -6.61 -7.07 -9.67
C ALA A 62 -6.12 -6.46 -8.35
N PHE A 63 -4.88 -6.73 -7.94
CA PHE A 63 -4.28 -6.12 -6.75
C PHE A 63 -4.14 -4.60 -6.88
N LYS A 64 -3.72 -4.11 -8.06
CA LYS A 64 -3.66 -2.67 -8.33
C LYS A 64 -5.04 -2.04 -8.25
N LYS A 65 -6.05 -2.65 -8.89
CA LYS A 65 -7.44 -2.16 -8.86
C LYS A 65 -8.01 -2.08 -7.44
N GLN A 66 -7.79 -3.13 -6.65
CA GLN A 66 -8.25 -3.17 -5.26
C GLN A 66 -7.53 -2.12 -4.40
N THR A 67 -6.22 -1.94 -4.59
CA THR A 67 -5.44 -0.93 -3.88
C THR A 67 -5.94 0.49 -4.20
N MET A 68 -6.21 0.78 -5.47
CA MET A 68 -6.78 2.07 -5.88
C MET A 68 -8.13 2.32 -5.22
N LYS A 69 -9.02 1.32 -5.17
CA LYS A 69 -10.31 1.45 -4.48
C LYS A 69 -10.15 1.83 -3.00
N PHE A 70 -9.17 1.23 -2.30
CA PHE A 70 -8.87 1.62 -0.92
C PHE A 70 -8.35 3.06 -0.82
N MET A 71 -7.49 3.49 -1.74
CA MET A 71 -6.98 4.87 -1.77
C MET A 71 -8.08 5.89 -2.05
N GLU A 72 -9.00 5.60 -2.97
CA GLU A 72 -10.16 6.43 -3.27
C GLU A 72 -11.11 6.53 -2.08
N ASN A 73 -11.41 5.40 -1.43
CA ASN A 73 -12.23 5.39 -0.21
C ASN A 73 -11.58 6.18 0.92
N PHE A 74 -10.26 6.03 1.11
CA PHE A 74 -9.52 6.79 2.12
C PHE A 74 -9.57 8.29 1.82
N LYS A 75 -9.35 8.69 0.56
CA LYS A 75 -9.48 10.07 0.12
C LYS A 75 -10.89 10.61 0.41
N GLN A 76 -11.92 9.87 0.02
CA GLN A 76 -13.31 10.25 0.29
C GLN A 76 -13.59 10.39 1.78
N PHE A 77 -13.04 9.51 2.61
CA PHE A 77 -13.21 9.57 4.06
C PHE A 77 -12.58 10.86 4.61
N VAL A 78 -11.30 11.11 4.37
CA VAL A 78 -10.59 12.26 4.96
C VAL A 78 -11.05 13.61 4.39
N GLU A 79 -11.55 13.65 3.15
CA GLU A 79 -12.05 14.88 2.54
C GLU A 79 -13.54 15.17 2.88
N ASN A 80 -14.29 14.18 3.37
CA ASN A 80 -15.71 14.35 3.73
C ASN A 80 -15.98 14.31 5.24
N GLU A 81 -15.01 13.96 6.09
CA GLU A 81 -15.13 14.21 7.53
C GLU A 81 -15.25 15.73 7.76
N LYS A 82 -16.45 16.16 8.19
CA LYS A 82 -16.78 17.52 8.62
C LYS A 82 -16.55 17.68 10.11
#